data_AF-A0A182RK14-F1
#
_entry.id   AF-A0A182RK14-F1
#
_cell.length_a   1.000
_cell.length_b   1.000
_cell.length_c   1.000
_cell.angle_alpha   90.00
_cell.angle_beta   90.00
_cell.angle_gamma   90.00
#
_symmetry.space_group_name_H-M   'P 1'
#
loop_
_entity.id
_entity.type
_entity.pdbx_description
1 polymer ?
#
loop_
_entity_poly.entity_id
_entity_poly.type
_entity_poly.pdbx_seq_one_letter_code
_entity_poly.pdbx_strand_id
1 'polypeptide(L)'
;MGIRHLQTFMHRKVEHGTYKVRMDREIRNATKSTEKPLIVIDLMALFGILCSDVRGLLCGSQIRRVERMADMLFKRLTDAGAELVFFEDGKLQPNKYETWITRQNGKYDRMIDILDSINARVPLEKVAETCERTIPSNTCIKLRRIAKQHGKTFVTTDMECDQAVAIYATQHNALAVITHDTDFLIFAGTWQFWHANHINLTTLEVQAFNKQALLRTLGLDWQQMAIWATLAGNDFFKYDEVEPFLNDLAPHHQKFYKLAEYVRKLPTKKKLDAGTVHSILGRVYKNRNIPTEAFEWFQQSVAFYQIDTPNAVCVPTAKDPFSYLLQMEQFFVHTVLTGAPFNCTLLFFDYRSTEFGNYFEIIEPMIARIGGILLYHHRQERQHITVAVKRNHREPNNFVTVPVIFPTTITPPQVKDLVSKETNLSTSLLQCKLQLLRWVCSDDLTELEELSSIPPSLLLTVLVLYRLRQYGTIRIFEADLLLLIAHQVTMDLFDPAEEPYPQRLISRAFQLGFLFQKLYAHFARFAKALGLPEEYRPTAPYDGLRFHNHYRVWCSMRVEPHHIGTIANWRFYKDAKQQ
;
A
#
# COMPACT_ATOMS: atom_id res chain seq x y z
N MET A 1 -3.06 -13.67 5.96
CA MET A 1 -1.78 -13.30 6.58
C MET A 1 -1.80 -13.81 8.02
N GLY A 2 -0.70 -13.70 8.77
CA GLY A 2 -0.55 -14.30 10.10
C GLY A 2 -0.33 -15.82 10.10
N ILE A 3 -0.82 -16.49 11.14
CA ILE A 3 -0.63 -17.93 11.37
C ILE A 3 -1.33 -18.78 10.30
N ARG A 4 -0.54 -19.60 9.60
CA ARG A 4 -1.01 -20.49 8.53
C ARG A 4 -2.10 -21.43 9.05
N HIS A 5 -3.18 -21.59 8.28
CA HIS A 5 -4.35 -22.44 8.59
C HIS A 5 -5.21 -22.04 9.81
N LEU A 6 -4.88 -20.97 10.55
CA LEU A 6 -5.65 -20.55 11.72
C LEU A 6 -7.09 -20.15 11.39
N GLN A 7 -7.30 -19.39 10.31
CA GLN A 7 -8.65 -19.03 9.87
C GLN A 7 -9.52 -20.27 9.60
N THR A 8 -8.99 -21.27 8.88
CA THR A 8 -9.70 -22.52 8.60
C THR A 8 -10.00 -23.30 9.87
N PHE A 9 -9.09 -23.30 10.84
CA PHE A 9 -9.30 -23.94 12.14
C PHE A 9 -10.44 -23.28 12.93
N MET A 10 -10.48 -21.94 12.96
CA MET A 10 -11.57 -21.19 13.59
C MET A 10 -12.94 -21.54 13.01
N HIS A 11 -13.05 -21.68 11.69
CA HIS A 11 -14.31 -22.02 11.05
C HIS A 11 -14.74 -23.49 11.26
N ARG A 12 -13.79 -24.43 11.24
CA ARG A 12 -14.11 -25.86 11.15
C ARG A 12 -14.01 -26.61 12.47
N LYS A 13 -13.28 -26.09 13.46
CA LYS A 13 -12.87 -26.85 14.65
C LYS A 13 -13.13 -26.12 15.97
N VAL A 14 -13.15 -24.79 15.96
CA VAL A 14 -13.48 -24.02 17.17
C VAL A 14 -15.00 -23.83 17.24
N GLU A 15 -15.61 -24.40 18.26
CA GLU A 15 -17.04 -24.21 18.53
C GLU A 15 -17.34 -22.73 18.78
N HIS A 16 -18.30 -22.17 18.04
CA HIS A 16 -18.58 -20.73 18.00
C HIS A 16 -17.34 -19.86 17.71
N GLY A 17 -16.37 -20.40 16.96
CA GLY A 17 -15.13 -19.69 16.61
C GLY A 17 -15.35 -18.43 15.78
N THR A 18 -16.46 -18.36 15.06
CA THR A 18 -16.85 -17.19 14.27
C THR A 18 -18.35 -16.92 14.39
N TYR A 19 -18.75 -15.65 14.36
CA TYR A 19 -20.15 -15.22 14.43
C TYR A 19 -20.40 -13.98 13.55
N LYS A 20 -21.65 -13.76 13.15
CA LYS A 20 -22.03 -12.62 12.31
C LYS A 20 -22.42 -11.42 13.17
N VAL A 21 -22.01 -10.23 12.73
CA VAL A 21 -22.22 -8.97 13.44
C VAL A 21 -22.74 -7.92 12.48
N ARG A 22 -23.70 -7.11 12.93
CA ARG A 22 -24.11 -5.88 12.23
C ARG A 22 -23.36 -4.70 12.84
N MET A 23 -22.32 -4.22 12.15
CA MET A 23 -21.38 -3.22 12.70
C MET A 23 -22.11 -1.97 13.18
N ASP A 24 -23.07 -1.47 12.40
CA ASP A 24 -23.89 -0.31 12.73
C ASP A 24 -24.74 -0.49 13.99
N ARG A 25 -25.19 -1.71 14.29
CA ARG A 25 -25.96 -2.02 15.50
C ARG A 25 -25.04 -2.14 16.72
N GLU A 26 -23.88 -2.79 16.57
CA GLU A 26 -22.90 -2.89 17.65
C GLU A 26 -22.39 -1.52 18.08
N ILE A 27 -22.09 -0.64 17.12
CA ILE A 27 -21.67 0.74 17.40
C ILE A 27 -22.77 1.46 18.19
N ARG A 28 -24.02 1.44 17.72
CA ARG A 28 -25.16 2.09 18.42
C ARG A 28 -25.48 1.47 19.78
N ASN A 29 -25.14 0.19 19.99
CA ASN A 29 -25.27 -0.42 21.30
C ASN A 29 -24.16 0.05 22.24
N ALA A 30 -22.92 0.12 21.76
CA ALA A 30 -21.78 0.62 22.51
C ALA A 30 -21.92 2.12 22.84
N THR A 31 -22.63 2.91 22.03
CA THR A 31 -22.92 4.33 22.35
C THR A 31 -23.74 4.52 23.63
N LYS A 32 -24.39 3.46 24.14
CA LYS A 32 -25.13 3.50 25.41
C LYS A 32 -24.21 3.55 26.63
N SER A 33 -22.99 3.04 26.50
CA SER A 33 -21.99 2.96 27.58
C SER A 33 -20.78 3.88 27.36
N THR A 34 -20.51 4.25 26.11
CA THR A 34 -19.34 5.05 25.73
C THR A 34 -19.77 6.09 24.70
N GLU A 35 -19.42 7.36 24.89
CA GLU A 35 -19.86 8.43 23.99
C GLU A 35 -19.44 8.20 22.52
N LYS A 36 -18.22 7.70 22.31
CA LYS A 36 -17.66 7.43 20.97
C LYS A 36 -16.98 6.06 20.93
N PRO A 37 -17.68 4.99 20.53
CA PRO A 37 -17.08 3.68 20.35
C PRO A 37 -15.97 3.73 19.30
N LEU A 38 -14.76 3.35 19.70
CA LEU A 38 -13.59 3.39 18.83
C LEU A 38 -13.50 2.14 17.95
N ILE A 39 -13.32 2.34 16.64
CA ILE A 39 -12.95 1.29 15.69
C ILE A 39 -11.55 1.58 15.17
N VAL A 40 -10.65 0.62 15.35
CA VAL A 40 -9.29 0.69 14.81
C VAL A 40 -9.23 -0.12 13.51
N ILE A 41 -8.68 0.45 12.46
CA ILE A 41 -8.75 -0.10 11.11
C ILE A 41 -7.34 -0.24 10.54
N ASP A 42 -6.93 -1.47 10.22
CA ASP A 42 -5.83 -1.69 9.28
C ASP A 42 -6.33 -1.29 7.89
N LEU A 43 -5.84 -0.17 7.37
CA LEU A 43 -6.30 0.39 6.11
C LEU A 43 -5.95 -0.51 4.93
N MET A 44 -4.85 -1.25 5.00
CA MET A 44 -4.42 -2.14 3.92
C MET A 44 -5.31 -3.38 3.82
N ALA A 45 -5.92 -3.81 4.93
CA ALA A 45 -6.87 -4.92 4.93
C ALA A 45 -8.14 -4.66 4.10
N LEU A 46 -8.51 -3.39 3.88
CA LEU A 46 -9.73 -3.04 3.15
C LEU A 46 -9.59 -3.18 1.63
N PHE A 47 -8.37 -3.30 1.09
CA PHE A 47 -8.19 -3.47 -0.36
C PHE A 47 -8.89 -4.72 -0.88
N GLY A 48 -8.93 -5.82 -0.11
CA GLY A 48 -9.57 -7.05 -0.54
C GLY A 48 -11.05 -6.87 -0.90
N ILE A 49 -11.81 -6.11 -0.11
CA ILE A 49 -13.23 -5.85 -0.38
C ILE A 49 -13.47 -4.66 -1.31
N LEU A 50 -12.63 -3.63 -1.24
CA LEU A 50 -12.79 -2.42 -2.03
C LEU A 50 -12.34 -2.64 -3.49
N CYS A 51 -11.47 -3.61 -3.72
CA CYS A 51 -10.93 -3.98 -5.02
C CYS A 51 -11.34 -5.41 -5.43
N SER A 52 -12.51 -5.89 -4.98
CA SER A 52 -12.96 -7.26 -5.27
C SER A 52 -13.34 -7.48 -6.74
N ASP A 53 -13.59 -6.42 -7.51
CA ASP A 53 -13.84 -6.52 -8.95
C ASP A 53 -12.52 -6.75 -9.71
N VAL A 54 -12.17 -8.03 -9.85
CA VAL A 54 -10.98 -8.49 -10.56
C VAL A 54 -10.93 -8.02 -12.02
N ARG A 55 -12.08 -7.99 -12.70
CA ARG A 55 -12.14 -7.56 -14.11
C ARG A 55 -11.85 -6.07 -14.22
N GLY A 56 -12.43 -5.27 -13.33
CA GLY A 56 -12.15 -3.84 -13.23
C GLY A 56 -10.68 -3.57 -12.89
N LEU A 57 -10.09 -4.36 -11.97
CA LEU A 57 -8.66 -4.28 -11.67
C LEU A 57 -7.79 -4.53 -12.89
N LEU A 58 -8.07 -5.58 -13.67
CA LEU A 58 -7.36 -5.88 -14.91
C LEU A 58 -7.54 -4.78 -15.98
N CYS A 59 -8.57 -3.94 -15.90
CA CYS A 59 -8.70 -2.79 -16.79
C CYS A 59 -7.90 -1.56 -16.32
N GLY A 60 -7.18 -1.66 -15.19
CA GLY A 60 -6.49 -0.52 -14.58
C GLY A 60 -7.26 0.13 -13.43
N SER A 61 -8.28 -0.52 -12.90
CA SER A 61 -9.17 -0.05 -11.82
C SER A 61 -10.04 1.15 -12.20
N GLN A 62 -11.14 1.32 -11.46
CA GLN A 62 -11.99 2.51 -11.49
C GLN A 62 -11.78 3.28 -10.19
N ILE A 63 -10.74 4.12 -10.17
CA ILE A 63 -10.20 4.69 -8.92
C ILE A 63 -11.28 5.44 -8.12
N ARG A 64 -12.06 6.30 -8.79
CA ARG A 64 -13.15 7.04 -8.12
C ARG A 64 -14.25 6.15 -7.56
N ARG A 65 -14.57 5.04 -8.24
CA ARG A 65 -15.58 4.09 -7.75
C ARG A 65 -15.12 3.47 -6.41
N VAL A 66 -13.85 3.06 -6.36
CA VAL A 66 -13.26 2.49 -5.14
C VAL A 66 -13.19 3.52 -4.02
N GLU A 67 -12.82 4.76 -4.31
CA GLU A 67 -12.82 5.85 -3.33
C GLU A 67 -14.23 6.14 -2.78
N ARG A 68 -15.25 6.18 -3.64
CA ARG A 68 -16.66 6.34 -3.21
C ARG A 68 -17.14 5.17 -2.34
N MET A 69 -16.72 3.95 -2.64
CA MET A 69 -17.04 2.79 -1.80
C MET A 69 -16.40 2.88 -0.42
N ALA A 70 -15.14 3.32 -0.34
CA ALA A 70 -14.44 3.54 0.92
C ALA A 70 -15.09 4.68 1.73
N ASP A 71 -15.39 5.81 1.08
CA ASP A 71 -16.05 6.97 1.67
C ASP A 71 -17.40 6.57 2.27
N MET A 72 -18.24 5.87 1.50
CA MET A 72 -19.53 5.37 1.96
C MET A 72 -19.41 4.41 3.15
N LEU A 73 -18.43 3.50 3.14
CA LEU A 73 -18.20 2.60 4.27
C LEU A 73 -17.87 3.39 5.53
N PHE A 74 -16.87 4.27 5.48
CA PHE A 74 -16.42 5.05 6.62
C PHE A 74 -17.50 5.99 7.15
N LYS A 75 -18.18 6.68 6.23
CA LYS A 75 -19.31 7.55 6.55
C LYS A 75 -20.40 6.81 7.30
N ARG A 76 -20.76 5.59 6.90
CA ARG A 76 -21.82 4.85 7.58
C ARG A 76 -21.42 4.36 8.97
N LEU A 77 -20.12 4.12 9.21
CA LEU A 77 -19.61 3.79 10.54
C LEU A 77 -19.62 5.04 11.45
N THR A 78 -19.18 6.19 10.95
CA THR A 78 -19.21 7.45 11.70
C THR A 78 -20.63 7.94 11.96
N ASP A 79 -21.54 7.84 10.99
CA ASP A 79 -22.98 8.14 11.15
C ASP A 79 -23.67 7.18 12.15
N ALA A 80 -23.11 5.99 12.39
CA ALA A 80 -23.57 5.09 13.45
C ALA A 80 -23.05 5.47 14.85
N GLY A 81 -22.08 6.40 14.94
CA GLY A 81 -21.53 6.93 16.19
C GLY A 81 -20.06 6.57 16.45
N ALA A 82 -19.37 5.90 15.53
CA ALA A 82 -18.00 5.44 15.76
C ALA A 82 -16.96 6.56 15.62
N GLU A 83 -15.94 6.54 16.49
CA GLU A 83 -14.64 7.19 16.20
C GLU A 83 -13.78 6.21 15.39
N LEU A 84 -13.24 6.68 14.26
CA LEU A 84 -12.39 5.86 13.40
C LEU A 84 -10.92 6.26 13.55
N VAL A 85 -10.06 5.25 13.73
CA VAL A 85 -8.61 5.39 13.70
C VAL A 85 -8.03 4.40 12.70
N PHE A 86 -7.28 4.91 11.74
CA PHE A 86 -6.69 4.13 10.66
C PHE A 86 -5.19 3.98 10.84
N PHE A 87 -4.66 2.81 10.54
CA PHE A 87 -3.23 2.53 10.50
C PHE A 87 -2.81 2.08 9.10
N GLU A 88 -1.60 2.46 8.71
CA GLU A 88 -0.95 2.02 7.48
C GLU A 88 0.54 1.77 7.74
N ASP A 89 1.11 0.79 7.03
CA ASP A 89 2.54 0.50 7.06
C ASP A 89 3.38 1.72 6.65
N GLY A 90 4.45 1.98 7.39
CA GLY A 90 5.44 3.00 7.06
C GLY A 90 6.60 2.48 6.21
N LYS A 91 7.83 2.86 6.61
CA LYS A 91 9.05 2.58 5.85
C LYS A 91 9.41 1.11 5.86
N LEU A 92 10.02 0.63 4.77
CA LEU A 92 10.58 -0.71 4.71
C LEU A 92 11.76 -0.81 5.69
N GLN A 93 11.70 -1.78 6.60
CA GLN A 93 12.76 -1.97 7.59
C GLN A 93 13.92 -2.79 7.02
N PRO A 94 15.18 -2.51 7.42
CA PRO A 94 16.37 -3.21 6.92
C PRO A 94 16.32 -4.74 7.03
N ASN A 95 15.82 -5.25 8.15
CA ASN A 95 15.64 -6.69 8.38
C ASN A 95 14.62 -7.36 7.45
N LYS A 96 13.84 -6.58 6.69
CA LYS A 96 12.84 -7.08 5.73
C LYS A 96 13.26 -6.96 4.27
N TYR A 97 14.45 -6.45 3.97
CA TYR A 97 14.89 -6.18 2.60
C TYR A 97 14.87 -7.42 1.71
N GLU A 98 15.43 -8.53 2.17
CA GLU A 98 15.45 -9.78 1.39
C GLU A 98 14.03 -10.33 1.15
N THR A 99 13.20 -10.33 2.19
CA THR A 99 11.79 -10.76 2.09
C THR A 99 11.03 -9.86 1.10
N TRP A 100 11.29 -8.56 1.12
CA TRP A 100 10.70 -7.62 0.17
C TRP A 100 11.16 -7.90 -1.26
N ILE A 101 12.46 -8.11 -1.50
CA ILE A 101 13.00 -8.43 -2.83
C ILE A 101 12.32 -9.69 -3.39
N THR A 102 12.30 -10.77 -2.61
CA THR A 102 11.67 -12.05 -3.00
C THR A 102 10.18 -11.85 -3.31
N ARG A 103 9.44 -11.10 -2.48
CA ARG A 103 8.03 -10.79 -2.72
C ARG A 103 7.83 -9.95 -4.00
N GLN A 104 8.69 -8.97 -4.28
CA GLN A 104 8.58 -8.16 -5.51
C GLN A 104 8.93 -8.95 -6.78
N ASN A 105 9.91 -9.85 -6.72
CA ASN A 105 10.25 -10.71 -7.86
C ASN A 105 9.09 -11.67 -8.17
N GLY A 106 8.56 -12.37 -7.16
CA GLY A 106 7.39 -13.23 -7.36
C GLY A 106 6.15 -12.45 -7.82
N LYS A 107 5.98 -11.18 -7.41
CA LYS A 107 4.93 -10.30 -7.95
C LYS A 107 5.17 -10.00 -9.43
N TYR A 108 6.41 -9.73 -9.83
CA TYR A 108 6.78 -9.49 -11.23
C TYR A 108 6.47 -10.71 -12.10
N ASP A 109 6.86 -11.91 -11.68
CA ASP A 109 6.62 -13.13 -12.45
C ASP A 109 5.11 -13.39 -12.66
N ARG A 110 4.30 -13.22 -11.60
CA ARG A 110 2.83 -13.32 -11.73
C ARG A 110 2.22 -12.27 -12.66
N MET A 111 2.77 -11.05 -12.69
CA MET A 111 2.33 -10.02 -13.63
C MET A 111 2.65 -10.41 -15.08
N ILE A 112 3.79 -11.06 -15.30
CA ILE A 112 4.20 -11.55 -16.61
C ILE A 112 3.26 -12.66 -17.11
N ASP A 113 2.85 -13.59 -16.26
CA ASP A 113 1.88 -14.63 -16.63
C ASP A 113 0.51 -14.04 -17.08
N ILE A 114 0.07 -12.98 -16.40
CA ILE A 114 -1.16 -12.25 -16.76
C ILE A 114 -0.97 -11.53 -18.10
N LEU A 115 0.17 -10.86 -18.29
CA LEU A 115 0.50 -10.19 -19.55
C LEU A 115 0.52 -11.18 -20.73
N ASP A 116 1.07 -12.38 -20.53
CA ASP A 116 1.08 -13.43 -21.56
C ASP A 116 -0.33 -13.89 -21.92
N SER A 117 -1.23 -14.00 -20.93
CA SER A 117 -2.64 -14.30 -21.17
C SER A 117 -3.35 -13.20 -21.99
N ILE A 118 -3.03 -11.93 -21.71
CA ILE A 118 -3.58 -10.78 -22.45
C ILE A 118 -3.00 -10.72 -23.87
N ASN A 119 -1.70 -10.96 -24.05
CA ASN A 119 -1.04 -11.05 -25.34
C ASN A 119 -1.61 -12.17 -26.20
N ALA A 120 -1.95 -13.31 -25.59
CA ALA A 120 -2.65 -14.44 -26.21
C ALA A 120 -4.14 -14.16 -26.50
N ARG A 121 -4.63 -12.93 -26.23
CA ARG A 121 -6.01 -12.48 -26.47
C ARG A 121 -7.06 -13.34 -25.75
N VAL A 122 -6.71 -13.90 -24.59
CA VAL A 122 -7.66 -14.62 -23.75
C VAL A 122 -8.80 -13.67 -23.33
N PRO A 123 -10.08 -14.11 -23.34
CA PRO A 123 -11.20 -13.29 -22.87
C PRO A 123 -10.99 -12.78 -21.44
N LEU A 124 -11.39 -11.52 -21.17
CA LEU A 124 -11.18 -10.87 -19.87
C LEU A 124 -11.73 -11.70 -18.70
N GLU A 125 -12.93 -12.25 -18.86
CA GLU A 125 -13.57 -13.11 -17.86
C GLU A 125 -12.67 -14.27 -17.46
N LYS A 126 -12.11 -14.97 -18.45
CA LYS A 126 -11.27 -16.15 -18.22
C LYS A 126 -9.93 -15.78 -17.58
N VAL A 127 -9.36 -14.62 -17.92
CA VAL A 127 -8.15 -14.11 -17.24
C VAL A 127 -8.48 -13.78 -15.78
N ALA A 128 -9.60 -13.12 -15.51
CA ALA A 128 -10.02 -12.80 -14.16
C ALA A 128 -10.23 -14.05 -13.30
N GLU A 129 -10.92 -15.07 -13.81
CA GLU A 129 -11.14 -16.35 -13.13
C GLU A 129 -9.82 -17.09 -12.84
N THR A 130 -8.90 -17.12 -13.81
CA THR A 130 -7.64 -17.86 -13.69
C THR A 130 -6.64 -17.14 -12.79
N CYS A 131 -6.66 -15.81 -12.79
CA CYS A 131 -5.66 -14.97 -12.13
C CYS A 131 -6.16 -14.27 -10.87
N GLU A 132 -7.38 -14.54 -10.40
CA GLU A 132 -7.97 -13.92 -9.19
C GLU A 132 -7.00 -13.90 -8.01
N ARG A 133 -6.30 -15.02 -7.77
CA ARG A 133 -5.36 -15.17 -6.65
C ARG A 133 -3.94 -14.68 -6.93
N THR A 134 -3.63 -14.32 -8.17
CA THR A 134 -2.28 -13.94 -8.60
C THR A 134 -2.12 -12.44 -8.85
N ILE A 135 -3.24 -11.73 -9.07
CA ILE A 135 -3.23 -10.28 -9.31
C ILE A 135 -2.63 -9.55 -8.10
N PRO A 136 -1.58 -8.73 -8.31
CA PRO A 136 -0.98 -7.98 -7.22
C PRO A 136 -1.98 -7.00 -6.61
N SER A 137 -2.03 -6.94 -5.29
CA SER A 137 -2.85 -5.98 -4.52
C SER A 137 -2.42 -4.50 -4.64
N ASN A 138 -1.41 -4.20 -5.47
CA ASN A 138 -0.85 -2.86 -5.61
C ASN A 138 -1.67 -2.01 -6.60
N THR A 139 -2.93 -1.69 -6.30
CA THR A 139 -3.87 -1.05 -7.24
C THR A 139 -3.62 0.45 -7.51
N CYS A 140 -2.51 1.02 -7.03
CA CYS A 140 -2.19 2.47 -7.06
C CYS A 140 -3.21 3.38 -6.33
N ILE A 141 -4.31 2.84 -5.80
CA ILE A 141 -5.36 3.55 -5.06
C ILE A 141 -4.82 4.02 -3.71
N LYS A 142 -5.20 5.24 -3.31
CA LYS A 142 -4.70 5.91 -2.09
C LYS A 142 -5.81 6.14 -1.07
N LEU A 143 -6.25 5.06 -0.42
CA LEU A 143 -7.35 5.09 0.57
C LEU A 143 -7.11 6.06 1.74
N ARG A 144 -5.85 6.36 2.09
CA ARG A 144 -5.52 7.27 3.19
C ARG A 144 -6.19 8.64 3.03
N ARG A 145 -6.29 9.16 1.80
CA ARG A 145 -6.91 10.46 1.55
C ARG A 145 -8.37 10.48 1.98
N ILE A 146 -9.10 9.40 1.66
CA ILE A 146 -10.50 9.23 2.04
C ILE A 146 -10.61 8.98 3.55
N ALA A 147 -9.77 8.10 4.11
CA ALA A 147 -9.76 7.79 5.54
C ALA A 147 -9.65 9.04 6.43
N LYS A 148 -8.80 10.01 6.05
CA LYS A 148 -8.63 11.28 6.78
C LYS A 148 -9.88 12.14 6.89
N GLN A 149 -10.82 12.00 5.97
CA GLN A 149 -12.07 12.74 6.00
C GLN A 149 -13.00 12.22 7.11
N HIS A 150 -12.77 10.99 7.58
CA HIS A 150 -13.63 10.28 8.54
C HIS A 150 -12.96 9.96 9.87
N GLY A 151 -11.63 10.12 9.99
CA GLY A 151 -10.92 9.76 11.22
C GLY A 151 -9.43 10.09 11.23
N LYS A 152 -8.77 9.73 12.34
CA LYS A 152 -7.32 9.94 12.51
C LYS A 152 -6.56 8.87 11.75
N THR A 153 -5.45 9.23 11.11
CA THR A 153 -4.60 8.28 10.37
C THR A 153 -3.19 8.26 10.97
N PHE A 154 -2.70 7.07 11.30
CA PHE A 154 -1.34 6.82 11.77
C PHE A 154 -0.54 6.02 10.75
N VAL A 155 0.77 6.23 10.75
CA VAL A 155 1.72 5.46 9.93
C VAL A 155 2.79 4.93 10.84
N THR A 156 3.00 3.62 10.81
CA THR A 156 3.91 2.95 11.73
C THR A 156 5.32 2.95 11.18
N THR A 157 6.27 3.55 11.88
CA THR A 157 7.67 3.67 11.42
C THR A 157 8.67 2.85 12.23
N ASP A 158 8.33 2.50 13.46
CA ASP A 158 9.27 1.90 14.42
C ASP A 158 8.88 0.49 14.86
N MET A 159 7.72 0.01 14.41
CA MET A 159 7.23 -1.35 14.66
C MET A 159 6.29 -1.82 13.55
N GLU A 160 5.96 -3.11 13.60
CA GLU A 160 4.94 -3.72 12.74
C GLU A 160 3.58 -3.04 12.91
N CYS A 161 2.89 -2.81 11.80
CA CYS A 161 1.56 -2.17 11.81
C CYS A 161 0.57 -2.98 12.65
N ASP A 162 0.56 -4.31 12.51
CA ASP A 162 -0.35 -5.19 13.25
C ASP A 162 -0.17 -5.05 14.77
N GLN A 163 1.08 -5.00 15.24
CA GLN A 163 1.39 -4.80 16.64
C GLN A 163 0.93 -3.42 17.13
N ALA A 164 1.18 -2.36 16.36
CA ALA A 164 0.76 -1.01 16.72
C ALA A 164 -0.76 -0.88 16.82
N VAL A 165 -1.50 -1.47 15.88
CA VAL A 165 -2.97 -1.52 15.88
C VAL A 165 -3.47 -2.23 17.13
N ALA A 166 -2.91 -3.39 17.46
CA ALA A 166 -3.31 -4.16 18.65
C ALA A 166 -3.02 -3.41 19.96
N ILE A 167 -1.85 -2.78 20.09
CA ILE A 167 -1.49 -1.94 21.23
C ILE A 167 -2.47 -0.78 21.36
N TYR A 168 -2.71 -0.04 20.27
CA TYR A 168 -3.60 1.12 20.29
C TYR A 168 -5.03 0.73 20.67
N ALA A 169 -5.55 -0.36 20.08
CA ALA A 169 -6.89 -0.88 20.35
C ALA A 169 -7.06 -1.28 21.82
N THR A 170 -6.05 -1.91 22.41
CA THR A 170 -6.08 -2.30 23.83
C THR A 170 -5.96 -1.09 24.75
N GLN A 171 -5.03 -0.17 24.50
CA GLN A 171 -4.83 1.03 25.32
C GLN A 171 -6.05 1.96 25.33
N HIS A 172 -6.77 2.05 24.21
CA HIS A 172 -7.91 2.97 24.06
C HIS A 172 -9.26 2.25 24.19
N ASN A 173 -9.28 1.01 24.70
CA ASN A 173 -10.51 0.22 24.90
C ASN A 173 -11.41 0.21 23.64
N ALA A 174 -10.82 -0.07 22.48
CA ALA A 174 -11.55 -0.12 21.22
C ALA A 174 -12.71 -1.11 21.28
N LEU A 175 -13.80 -0.78 20.58
CA LEU A 175 -14.91 -1.70 20.37
C LEU A 175 -14.46 -2.86 19.47
N ALA A 176 -13.80 -2.53 18.37
CA ALA A 176 -13.40 -3.50 17.36
C ALA A 176 -12.14 -3.08 16.60
N VAL A 177 -11.47 -4.10 16.06
CA VAL A 177 -10.42 -3.97 15.07
C VAL A 177 -10.90 -4.56 13.74
N ILE A 178 -10.75 -3.79 12.65
CA ILE A 178 -10.99 -4.27 11.28
C ILE A 178 -9.66 -4.61 10.63
N THR A 179 -9.46 -5.89 10.32
CA THR A 179 -8.28 -6.43 9.64
C THR A 179 -8.61 -7.77 8.98
N HIS A 180 -7.70 -8.37 8.23
CA HIS A 180 -7.80 -9.76 7.75
C HIS A 180 -6.61 -10.62 8.22
N ASP A 181 -5.75 -10.07 9.08
CA ASP A 181 -4.62 -10.79 9.64
C ASP A 181 -5.06 -11.65 10.85
N THR A 182 -4.74 -12.94 10.81
CA THR A 182 -5.11 -13.88 11.88
C THR A 182 -4.27 -13.70 13.14
N ASP A 183 -3.18 -12.94 13.10
CA ASP A 183 -2.40 -12.58 14.30
C ASP A 183 -3.24 -11.82 15.34
N PHE A 184 -4.32 -11.16 14.93
CA PHE A 184 -5.28 -10.52 15.82
C PHE A 184 -6.12 -11.48 16.68
N LEU A 185 -6.07 -12.78 16.39
CA LEU A 185 -6.58 -13.80 17.30
C LEU A 185 -5.67 -14.05 18.50
N ILE A 186 -4.39 -13.68 18.40
CA ILE A 186 -3.34 -13.99 19.37
C ILE A 186 -3.10 -12.82 20.33
N PHE A 187 -3.12 -11.59 19.82
CA PHE A 187 -2.98 -10.39 20.64
C PHE A 187 -4.01 -10.38 21.78
N ALA A 188 -3.57 -10.08 22.99
CA ALA A 188 -4.48 -9.87 24.11
C ALA A 188 -5.38 -8.64 23.85
N GLY A 189 -6.52 -8.56 24.55
CA GLY A 189 -7.44 -7.43 24.45
C GLY A 189 -8.91 -7.84 24.30
N THR A 190 -9.80 -6.96 24.75
CA THR A 190 -11.26 -7.18 24.83
C THR A 190 -12.01 -6.76 23.57
N TRP A 191 -11.36 -6.07 22.63
CA TRP A 191 -11.94 -5.63 21.36
C TRP A 191 -12.35 -6.82 20.48
N GLN A 192 -13.40 -6.61 19.67
CA GLN A 192 -13.86 -7.59 18.68
C GLN A 192 -12.94 -7.61 17.46
N PHE A 193 -12.69 -8.80 16.90
CA PHE A 193 -12.00 -8.92 15.61
C PHE A 193 -13.03 -9.03 14.48
N TRP A 194 -13.19 -7.97 13.70
CA TRP A 194 -14.03 -7.92 12.50
C TRP A 194 -13.20 -8.17 11.24
N HIS A 195 -13.55 -9.22 10.49
CA HIS A 195 -12.74 -9.66 9.37
C HIS A 195 -13.04 -8.85 8.10
N ALA A 196 -12.06 -8.08 7.63
CA ALA A 196 -12.18 -7.13 6.53
C ALA A 196 -12.73 -7.78 5.25
N ASN A 197 -12.21 -8.94 4.84
CA ASN A 197 -12.67 -9.64 3.61
C ASN A 197 -14.10 -10.20 3.67
N HIS A 198 -14.77 -10.11 4.83
CA HIS A 198 -16.12 -10.62 5.03
C HIS A 198 -17.11 -9.53 5.41
N ILE A 199 -16.80 -8.26 5.09
CA ILE A 199 -17.72 -7.14 5.22
C ILE A 199 -18.65 -7.09 4.01
N ASN A 200 -19.95 -7.07 4.26
CA ASN A 200 -20.94 -6.69 3.27
C ASN A 200 -21.10 -5.16 3.27
N LEU A 201 -20.60 -4.50 2.22
CA LEU A 201 -20.61 -3.04 2.11
C LEU A 201 -22.03 -2.43 2.08
N THR A 202 -23.05 -3.20 1.70
CA THR A 202 -24.44 -2.75 1.66
C THR A 202 -25.12 -2.88 3.01
N THR A 203 -25.00 -4.02 3.68
CA THR A 203 -25.71 -4.28 4.95
C THR A 203 -24.90 -3.92 6.19
N LEU A 204 -23.58 -3.73 6.07
CA LEU A 204 -22.63 -3.66 7.18
C LEU A 204 -22.63 -4.89 8.10
N GLU A 205 -23.06 -6.04 7.55
CA GLU A 205 -22.82 -7.32 8.18
C GLU A 205 -21.35 -7.71 8.00
N VAL A 206 -20.71 -8.18 9.06
CA VAL A 206 -19.32 -8.65 9.06
C VAL A 206 -19.20 -9.98 9.78
N GLN A 207 -18.26 -10.82 9.34
CA GLN A 207 -17.84 -12.00 10.08
C GLN A 207 -16.85 -11.58 11.17
N ALA A 208 -17.22 -11.79 12.43
CA ALA A 208 -16.34 -11.60 13.58
C ALA A 208 -15.73 -12.93 14.05
N PHE A 209 -14.54 -12.86 14.64
CA PHE A 209 -13.81 -14.00 15.18
C PHE A 209 -13.80 -13.98 16.71
N ASN A 210 -14.00 -15.14 17.33
CA ASN A 210 -14.13 -15.29 18.78
C ASN A 210 -12.80 -15.74 19.41
N LYS A 211 -12.04 -14.78 19.92
CA LYS A 211 -10.72 -15.02 20.53
C LYS A 211 -10.84 -15.89 21.80
N GLN A 212 -11.87 -15.67 22.63
CA GLN A 212 -12.10 -16.46 23.84
C GLN A 212 -12.49 -17.90 23.53
N ALA A 213 -13.25 -18.15 22.46
CA ALA A 213 -13.53 -19.51 22.01
C ALA A 213 -12.24 -20.23 21.62
N LEU A 214 -11.34 -19.56 20.90
CA LEU A 214 -10.02 -20.13 20.56
C LEU A 214 -9.21 -20.49 21.81
N LEU A 215 -9.11 -19.58 22.79
CA LEU A 215 -8.41 -19.84 24.06
C LEU A 215 -9.00 -21.05 24.79
N ARG A 216 -10.33 -21.15 24.89
CA ARG A 216 -11.01 -22.29 25.54
C ARG A 216 -10.75 -23.60 24.80
N THR A 217 -10.88 -23.59 23.47
CA THR A 217 -10.66 -24.77 22.62
C THR A 217 -9.21 -25.24 22.70
N LEU A 218 -8.25 -24.32 22.71
CA LEU A 218 -6.85 -24.67 22.84
C LEU A 218 -6.44 -24.95 24.29
N GLY A 219 -7.18 -24.46 25.30
CA GLY A 219 -6.82 -24.57 26.71
C GLY A 219 -5.53 -23.80 27.02
N LEU A 220 -5.41 -22.56 26.53
CA LEU A 220 -4.24 -21.70 26.71
C LEU A 220 -4.65 -20.36 27.33
N ASP A 221 -3.70 -19.71 28.00
CA ASP A 221 -3.79 -18.29 28.36
C ASP A 221 -3.08 -17.39 27.33
N TRP A 222 -3.19 -16.07 27.47
CA TRP A 222 -2.60 -15.12 26.52
C TRP A 222 -1.07 -15.17 26.43
N GLN A 223 -0.37 -15.47 27.53
CA GLN A 223 1.09 -15.58 27.51
C GLN A 223 1.52 -16.84 26.74
N GLN A 224 0.78 -17.93 26.95
CA GLN A 224 0.97 -19.18 26.23
C GLN A 224 0.60 -19.06 24.75
N MET A 225 -0.40 -18.24 24.41
CA MET A 225 -0.77 -18.00 23.01
C MET A 225 0.36 -17.41 22.17
N ALA A 226 1.18 -16.52 22.73
CA ALA A 226 2.34 -15.97 22.02
C ALA A 226 3.34 -17.08 21.64
N ILE A 227 3.65 -17.98 22.56
CA ILE A 227 4.55 -19.12 22.34
C ILE A 227 3.95 -20.10 21.34
N TRP A 228 2.65 -20.38 21.49
CA TRP A 228 1.91 -21.25 20.59
C TRP A 228 1.92 -20.69 19.17
N ALA A 229 1.69 -19.39 18.99
CA ALA A 229 1.73 -18.71 17.70
C ALA A 229 3.11 -18.80 17.05
N THR A 230 4.18 -18.52 17.82
CA THR A 230 5.56 -18.68 17.35
C THR A 230 5.83 -20.09 16.85
N LEU A 231 5.42 -21.12 17.59
CA LEU A 231 5.65 -22.52 17.22
C LEU A 231 4.68 -23.07 16.17
N ALA A 232 3.55 -22.40 15.93
CA ALA A 232 2.62 -22.72 14.86
C ALA A 232 3.10 -22.21 13.49
N GLY A 233 4.09 -21.32 13.49
CA GLY A 233 4.66 -20.71 12.29
C GLY A 233 4.01 -19.35 11.99
N ASN A 234 4.81 -18.29 12.09
CA ASN A 234 4.41 -16.92 11.80
C ASN A 234 5.50 -16.16 11.00
N ASP A 235 5.34 -14.85 10.83
CA ASP A 235 6.23 -14.03 10.00
C ASP A 235 7.67 -13.94 10.56
N PHE A 236 7.87 -14.17 11.86
CA PHE A 236 9.18 -14.19 12.50
C PHE A 236 9.80 -15.59 12.51
N PHE A 237 9.02 -16.60 12.89
CA PHE A 237 9.46 -17.99 12.93
C PHE A 237 8.67 -18.79 11.90
N LYS A 238 9.22 -18.88 10.69
CA LYS A 238 8.51 -19.32 9.48
C LYS A 238 7.96 -20.74 9.64
N TYR A 239 6.82 -21.00 8.99
CA TYR A 239 6.18 -22.31 9.02
C TYR A 239 7.11 -23.46 8.58
N ASP A 240 7.96 -23.24 7.57
CA ASP A 240 8.87 -24.28 7.06
C ASP A 240 9.93 -24.69 8.10
N GLU A 241 10.29 -23.79 9.03
CA GLU A 241 11.22 -24.08 10.14
C GLU A 241 10.57 -25.05 11.14
N VAL A 242 9.30 -24.81 11.48
CA VAL A 242 8.56 -25.54 12.50
C VAL A 242 7.78 -26.74 11.96
N GLU A 243 7.56 -26.84 10.65
CA GLU A 243 6.74 -27.90 10.04
C GLU A 243 7.20 -29.30 10.42
N PRO A 244 8.51 -29.64 10.37
CA PRO A 244 8.97 -30.98 10.78
C PRO A 244 8.65 -31.29 12.24
N PHE A 245 8.76 -30.30 13.13
CA PHE A 245 8.36 -30.44 14.54
C PHE A 245 6.85 -30.63 14.68
N LEU A 246 6.04 -29.86 13.94
CA LEU A 246 4.58 -30.02 13.95
C LEU A 246 4.14 -31.39 13.40
N ASN A 247 4.86 -31.92 12.42
CA ASN A 247 4.61 -33.25 11.86
C ASN A 247 4.98 -34.37 12.84
N ASP A 248 6.05 -34.21 13.63
CA ASP A 248 6.42 -35.13 14.73
C ASP A 248 5.40 -35.08 15.87
N LEU A 249 4.80 -33.92 16.13
CA LEU A 249 3.79 -33.77 17.18
C LEU A 249 2.47 -34.48 16.86
N ALA A 250 1.94 -34.33 15.64
CA ALA A 250 0.63 -34.87 15.29
C ALA A 250 0.31 -34.86 13.78
N PRO A 251 -0.68 -35.67 13.34
CA PRO A 251 -1.29 -35.52 12.03
C PRO A 251 -1.89 -34.12 11.83
N HIS A 252 -1.99 -33.68 10.57
CA HIS A 252 -2.41 -32.32 10.18
C HIS A 252 -3.64 -31.77 10.94
N HIS A 253 -4.69 -32.58 11.11
CA HIS A 253 -5.93 -32.15 11.75
C HIS A 253 -5.85 -32.00 13.28
N GLN A 254 -4.76 -32.44 13.92
CA GLN A 254 -4.55 -32.36 15.36
C GLN A 254 -3.37 -31.46 15.77
N LYS A 255 -2.59 -30.95 14.80
CA LYS A 255 -1.38 -30.15 15.04
C LYS A 255 -1.59 -29.05 16.07
N PHE A 256 -2.64 -28.24 15.93
CA PHE A 256 -2.90 -27.12 16.84
C PHE A 256 -3.24 -27.57 18.27
N TYR A 257 -4.01 -28.65 18.42
CA TYR A 257 -4.34 -29.21 19.74
C TYR A 257 -3.10 -29.79 20.43
N LYS A 258 -2.30 -30.58 19.72
CA LYS A 258 -1.07 -31.17 20.26
C LYS A 258 0.01 -30.14 20.54
N LEU A 259 0.08 -29.10 19.71
CA LEU A 259 0.94 -27.96 19.99
C LEU A 259 0.50 -27.23 21.27
N ALA A 260 -0.79 -27.01 21.48
CA ALA A 260 -1.30 -26.42 22.71
C ALA A 260 -1.03 -27.29 23.94
N GLU A 261 -1.19 -28.63 23.83
CA GLU A 261 -0.78 -29.58 24.87
C GLU A 261 0.71 -29.49 25.22
N TYR A 262 1.56 -29.33 24.20
CA TYR A 262 3.00 -29.13 24.40
C TYR A 262 3.28 -27.83 25.15
N VAL A 263 2.68 -26.71 24.70
CA VAL A 263 2.91 -25.38 25.30
C VAL A 263 2.44 -25.33 26.76
N ARG A 264 1.31 -25.95 27.12
CA ARG A 264 0.84 -26.03 28.51
C ARG A 264 1.84 -26.66 29.48
N LYS A 265 2.68 -27.57 28.98
CA LYS A 265 3.69 -28.27 29.79
C LYS A 265 4.96 -27.45 29.98
N LEU A 266 5.11 -26.34 29.27
CA LEU A 266 6.28 -25.47 29.39
C LEU A 266 6.19 -24.63 30.66
N PRO A 267 7.33 -24.35 31.33
CA PRO A 267 7.39 -23.51 32.52
C PRO A 267 7.19 -22.02 32.14
N THR A 268 5.95 -21.63 31.89
CA THR A 268 5.57 -20.32 31.33
C THR A 268 5.13 -19.29 32.38
N LYS A 269 5.08 -19.67 33.67
CA LYS A 269 4.59 -18.82 34.77
C LYS A 269 5.49 -17.60 35.10
N LYS A 270 6.72 -17.57 34.59
CA LYS A 270 7.64 -16.43 34.61
C LYS A 270 8.12 -16.23 33.19
N LYS A 271 8.53 -14.99 32.82
CA LYS A 271 9.17 -14.71 31.52
C LYS A 271 10.08 -15.86 31.12
N LEU A 272 9.90 -16.38 29.90
CA LEU A 272 10.68 -17.49 29.36
C LEU A 272 12.17 -17.21 29.55
N ASP A 273 12.84 -18.00 30.39
CA ASP A 273 14.28 -17.91 30.56
C ASP A 273 15.00 -18.49 29.33
N ALA A 274 16.27 -18.10 29.15
CA ALA A 274 17.05 -18.53 28.01
C ALA A 274 17.18 -20.07 27.94
N GLY A 275 17.30 -20.76 29.08
CA GLY A 275 17.41 -22.22 29.12
C GLY A 275 16.15 -22.91 28.60
N THR A 276 14.97 -22.40 28.96
CA THR A 276 13.69 -22.88 28.43
C THR A 276 13.60 -22.67 26.91
N VAL A 277 14.00 -21.50 26.39
CA VAL A 277 14.01 -21.25 24.94
C VAL A 277 14.97 -22.20 24.21
N HIS A 278 16.18 -22.43 24.73
CA HIS A 278 17.12 -23.40 24.15
C HIS A 278 16.55 -24.82 24.14
N SER A 279 15.84 -25.22 25.20
CA SER A 279 15.18 -26.53 25.25
C SER A 279 14.07 -26.67 24.19
N ILE A 280 13.26 -25.61 24.00
CA ILE A 280 12.23 -25.56 22.96
C ILE A 280 12.87 -25.68 21.58
N LEU A 281 13.88 -24.87 21.27
CA LEU A 281 14.58 -24.90 19.99
C LEU A 281 15.28 -26.23 19.74
N GLY A 282 15.90 -26.81 20.78
CA GLY A 282 16.46 -28.15 20.73
C GLY A 282 15.40 -29.21 20.36
N ARG A 283 14.15 -29.05 20.78
CA ARG A 283 13.05 -29.92 20.35
C ARG A 283 12.55 -29.62 18.95
N VAL A 284 12.45 -28.35 18.56
CA VAL A 284 11.98 -27.92 17.23
C VAL A 284 12.93 -28.43 16.13
N TYR A 285 14.24 -28.29 16.36
CA TYR A 285 15.26 -28.69 15.40
C TYR A 285 15.70 -30.15 15.58
N LYS A 286 15.76 -30.66 16.82
CA LYS A 286 16.14 -32.03 17.16
C LYS A 286 17.43 -32.46 16.47
N ASN A 287 17.33 -33.26 15.41
CA ASN A 287 18.46 -33.79 14.63
C ASN A 287 18.93 -32.84 13.50
N ARG A 288 18.40 -31.61 13.46
CA ARG A 288 18.78 -30.57 12.51
C ARG A 288 19.69 -29.56 13.20
N ASN A 289 20.57 -28.93 12.41
CA ASN A 289 21.33 -27.79 12.89
C ASN A 289 20.36 -26.66 13.25
N ILE A 290 20.52 -26.11 14.46
CA ILE A 290 19.78 -24.93 14.90
C ILE A 290 20.43 -23.73 14.21
N PRO A 291 19.69 -22.94 13.41
CA PRO A 291 20.20 -21.69 12.85
C PRO A 291 20.68 -20.77 13.97
N THR A 292 21.79 -20.06 13.75
CA THR A 292 22.39 -19.17 14.75
C THR A 292 21.39 -18.11 15.22
N GLU A 293 20.50 -17.67 14.34
CA GLU A 293 19.51 -16.62 14.53
C GLU A 293 18.18 -17.15 15.12
N ALA A 294 17.99 -18.47 15.23
CA ALA A 294 16.71 -19.06 15.64
C ALA A 294 16.27 -18.61 17.05
N PHE A 295 17.24 -18.37 17.94
CA PHE A 295 16.97 -17.83 19.26
C PHE A 295 16.39 -16.41 19.21
N GLU A 296 16.97 -15.54 18.37
CA GLU A 296 16.48 -14.18 18.18
C GLU A 296 15.11 -14.17 17.50
N TRP A 297 14.90 -14.99 16.46
CA TRP A 297 13.60 -15.12 15.79
C TRP A 297 12.50 -15.52 16.77
N PHE A 298 12.78 -16.50 17.64
CA PHE A 298 11.83 -16.95 18.65
C PHE A 298 11.51 -15.83 19.64
N GLN A 299 12.53 -15.14 20.17
CA GLN A 299 12.32 -14.05 21.13
C GLN A 299 11.54 -12.88 20.52
N GLN A 300 11.89 -12.46 19.30
CA GLN A 300 11.17 -11.40 18.59
C GLN A 300 9.72 -11.80 18.31
N SER A 301 9.49 -13.05 17.90
CA SER A 301 8.16 -13.61 17.64
C SER A 301 7.27 -13.60 18.89
N VAL A 302 7.81 -14.00 20.05
CA VAL A 302 7.05 -13.96 21.31
C VAL A 302 6.81 -12.51 21.76
N ALA A 303 7.81 -11.65 21.66
CA ALA A 303 7.71 -10.23 22.02
C ALA A 303 6.69 -9.47 21.16
N PHE A 304 6.56 -9.84 19.88
CA PHE A 304 5.56 -9.27 18.97
C PHE A 304 4.15 -9.30 19.57
N TYR A 305 3.71 -10.42 20.14
CA TYR A 305 2.37 -10.54 20.74
C TYR A 305 2.23 -9.97 22.16
N GLN A 306 3.32 -9.56 22.80
CA GLN A 306 3.33 -9.02 24.16
C GLN A 306 3.06 -7.50 24.17
N ILE A 307 1.79 -7.13 24.06
CA ILE A 307 1.34 -5.74 23.91
C ILE A 307 1.15 -4.96 25.22
N ASP A 308 1.33 -5.61 26.37
CA ASP A 308 1.13 -4.99 27.71
C ASP A 308 2.25 -4.01 28.11
N THR A 309 3.22 -3.74 27.23
CA THR A 309 4.34 -2.84 27.54
C THR A 309 3.97 -1.36 27.31
N PRO A 310 4.03 -0.48 28.33
CA PRO A 310 3.35 0.83 28.32
C PRO A 310 3.80 1.89 27.29
N ASN A 311 4.94 1.73 26.61
CA ASN A 311 5.61 2.86 25.93
C ASN A 311 5.75 2.74 24.40
N ALA A 312 4.99 1.86 23.75
CA ALA A 312 5.28 1.51 22.36
C ALA A 312 4.60 2.41 21.30
N VAL A 313 3.63 3.26 21.63
CA VAL A 313 2.98 4.08 20.60
C VAL A 313 3.89 5.26 20.23
N CYS A 314 4.60 5.10 19.12
CA CYS A 314 5.16 6.14 18.24
C CYS A 314 5.61 7.42 18.96
N VAL A 315 6.56 7.31 19.90
CA VAL A 315 7.39 8.45 20.26
C VAL A 315 8.55 8.44 19.27
N PRO A 316 8.69 9.47 18.41
CA PRO A 316 9.85 9.57 17.54
C PRO A 316 11.10 9.43 18.41
N THR A 317 11.97 8.49 18.08
CA THR A 317 13.24 8.36 18.80
C THR A 317 13.89 9.73 18.82
N ALA A 318 14.21 10.23 20.02
CA ALA A 318 14.72 11.60 20.24
C ALA A 318 16.06 11.91 19.53
N LYS A 319 16.56 10.99 18.68
CA LYS A 319 17.79 11.07 17.89
C LYS A 319 17.56 11.39 16.41
N ASP A 320 16.32 11.41 15.90
CA ASP A 320 16.03 11.72 14.49
C ASP A 320 15.73 13.22 14.29
N PRO A 321 16.65 14.00 13.68
CA PRO A 321 16.47 15.44 13.47
C PRO A 321 15.35 15.77 12.48
N PHE A 322 14.89 14.78 11.70
CA PHE A 322 13.84 14.94 10.69
C PHE A 322 12.49 14.38 11.15
N SER A 323 12.35 13.97 12.41
CA SER A 323 11.12 13.39 12.97
C SER A 323 9.88 14.28 12.82
N TYR A 324 10.03 15.61 12.78
CA TYR A 324 8.94 16.55 12.50
C TYR A 324 8.26 16.27 11.14
N LEU A 325 8.99 15.75 10.16
CA LEU A 325 8.43 15.38 8.85
C LEU A 325 7.43 14.23 8.96
N LEU A 326 7.60 13.30 9.91
CA LEU A 326 6.65 12.22 10.14
C LEU A 326 5.32 12.77 10.66
N GLN A 327 5.38 13.76 11.58
CA GLN A 327 4.19 14.46 12.08
C GLN A 327 3.50 15.29 10.99
N MET A 328 4.27 15.85 10.05
CA MET A 328 3.76 16.52 8.86
C MET A 328 3.36 15.56 7.74
N GLU A 329 3.48 14.25 7.95
CA GLU A 329 3.21 13.17 7.00
C GLU A 329 4.03 13.21 5.70
N GLN A 330 5.25 13.73 5.78
CA GLN A 330 6.21 13.85 4.70
C GLN A 330 7.18 12.66 4.67
N PHE A 331 6.64 11.44 4.63
CA PHE A 331 7.40 10.19 4.69
C PHE A 331 8.45 10.04 3.59
N PHE A 332 8.15 10.47 2.36
CA PHE A 332 9.12 10.42 1.26
C PHE A 332 10.31 11.36 1.52
N VAL A 333 10.05 12.57 1.98
CA VAL A 333 11.09 13.54 2.31
C VAL A 333 11.95 13.04 3.47
N HIS A 334 11.30 12.54 4.51
CA HIS A 334 11.97 11.89 5.64
C HIS A 334 12.87 10.74 5.20
N THR A 335 12.37 9.87 4.31
CA THR A 335 13.12 8.74 3.75
C THR A 335 14.37 9.21 3.01
N VAL A 336 14.26 10.23 2.16
CA VAL A 336 15.40 10.82 1.42
C VAL A 336 16.43 11.45 2.37
N LEU A 337 15.99 12.23 3.36
CA LEU A 337 16.88 12.92 4.31
C LEU A 337 17.55 11.96 5.29
N THR A 338 16.89 10.89 5.70
CA THR A 338 17.48 9.84 6.56
C THR A 338 18.33 8.83 5.78
N GLY A 339 18.22 8.79 4.45
CA GLY A 339 18.98 7.90 3.59
C GLY A 339 18.40 6.48 3.51
N ALA A 340 17.16 6.32 3.99
CA ALA A 340 16.44 5.07 3.84
C ALA A 340 16.09 4.82 2.36
N PRO A 341 16.02 3.55 1.91
CA PRO A 341 15.64 3.24 0.55
C PRO A 341 14.23 3.67 0.18
N PHE A 342 14.09 4.30 -0.98
CA PHE A 342 12.82 4.66 -1.56
C PHE A 342 12.32 3.55 -2.52
N ASN A 343 11.09 3.08 -2.34
CA ASN A 343 10.54 1.99 -3.15
C ASN A 343 9.94 2.48 -4.48
N CYS A 344 10.47 1.97 -5.59
CA CYS A 344 9.98 2.15 -6.96
C CYS A 344 9.44 0.82 -7.51
N THR A 345 8.21 0.47 -7.14
CA THR A 345 7.57 -0.78 -7.57
C THR A 345 6.94 -0.66 -8.96
N LEU A 346 7.02 -1.73 -9.76
CA LEU A 346 6.31 -1.88 -11.03
C LEU A 346 4.84 -2.28 -10.84
N LEU A 347 4.06 -2.15 -11.91
CA LEU A 347 2.75 -2.79 -12.06
C LEU A 347 2.49 -3.01 -13.56
N PHE A 348 2.36 -4.27 -13.97
CA PHE A 348 2.11 -4.70 -15.34
C PHE A 348 3.02 -4.05 -16.41
N PHE A 349 4.28 -3.79 -16.06
CA PHE A 349 5.29 -3.34 -17.02
C PHE A 349 6.10 -4.53 -17.54
N ASP A 350 6.13 -4.75 -18.85
CA ASP A 350 6.84 -5.88 -19.47
C ASP A 350 8.26 -5.51 -19.92
N TYR A 351 9.26 -5.83 -19.10
CA TYR A 351 10.66 -5.62 -19.46
C TYR A 351 11.20 -6.55 -20.56
N ARG A 352 10.41 -7.52 -21.05
CA ARG A 352 10.77 -8.35 -22.21
C ARG A 352 10.51 -7.61 -23.52
N SER A 353 9.65 -6.60 -23.50
CA SER A 353 9.27 -5.77 -24.64
C SER A 353 10.00 -4.43 -24.62
N THR A 354 10.30 -3.89 -25.80
CA THR A 354 10.80 -2.52 -25.98
C THR A 354 9.69 -1.51 -26.25
N GLU A 355 8.43 -1.94 -26.28
CA GLU A 355 7.26 -1.14 -26.68
C GLU A 355 7.09 0.17 -25.90
N PHE A 356 7.45 0.17 -24.62
CA PHE A 356 7.39 1.34 -23.73
C PHE A 356 8.77 1.81 -23.27
N GLY A 357 9.85 1.33 -23.90
CA GLY A 357 11.23 1.60 -23.47
C GLY A 357 11.53 0.97 -22.10
N ASN A 358 12.33 1.67 -21.29
CA ASN A 358 12.69 1.22 -19.94
C ASN A 358 12.03 2.10 -18.87
N TYR A 359 11.23 1.49 -17.99
CA TYR A 359 10.57 2.19 -16.89
C TYR A 359 11.54 2.97 -15.99
N PHE A 360 12.72 2.40 -15.70
CA PHE A 360 13.69 3.03 -14.81
C PHE A 360 14.31 4.27 -15.45
N GLU A 361 14.64 4.23 -16.75
CA GLU A 361 15.18 5.38 -17.49
C GLU A 361 14.17 6.54 -17.55
N ILE A 362 12.87 6.24 -17.59
CA ILE A 362 11.82 7.25 -17.55
C ILE A 362 11.79 7.97 -16.19
N ILE A 363 11.96 7.24 -15.08
CA ILE A 363 11.80 7.80 -13.72
C ILE A 363 13.09 8.26 -13.04
N GLU A 364 14.24 7.72 -13.41
CA GLU A 364 15.53 7.98 -12.77
C GLU A 364 15.89 9.47 -12.77
N PRO A 365 15.79 10.22 -13.89
CA PRO A 365 16.11 11.65 -13.87
C PRO A 365 15.19 12.46 -12.96
N MET A 366 13.92 12.07 -12.83
CA MET A 366 13.00 12.73 -11.90
C MET A 366 13.41 12.46 -10.43
N ILE A 367 13.85 11.24 -10.13
CA ILE A 367 14.37 10.86 -8.81
C ILE A 367 15.65 11.63 -8.49
N ALA A 368 16.58 11.71 -9.44
CA ALA A 368 17.83 12.46 -9.29
C ALA A 368 17.57 13.94 -9.00
N ARG A 369 16.62 14.56 -9.72
CA ARG A 369 16.25 15.97 -9.56
C ARG A 369 15.52 16.26 -8.25
N ILE A 370 14.50 15.49 -7.91
CA ILE A 370 13.81 15.69 -6.62
C ILE A 370 14.77 15.45 -5.45
N GLY A 371 15.71 14.51 -5.59
CA GLY A 371 16.78 14.32 -4.62
C GLY A 371 17.68 15.53 -4.45
N GLY A 372 18.07 16.19 -5.55
CA GLY A 372 18.92 17.37 -5.46
C GLY A 372 18.20 18.59 -4.88
N ILE A 373 16.88 18.66 -5.02
CA ILE A 373 16.07 19.66 -4.30
C ILE A 373 16.07 19.37 -2.80
N LEU A 374 15.73 18.14 -2.40
CA LEU A 374 15.57 17.78 -0.99
C LEU A 374 16.92 17.77 -0.23
N LEU A 375 18.01 17.38 -0.90
CA LEU A 375 19.35 17.36 -0.34
C LEU A 375 20.13 18.65 -0.58
N TYR A 376 19.53 19.70 -1.16
CA TYR A 376 20.25 20.92 -1.55
C TYR A 376 21.06 21.52 -0.39
N HIS A 377 20.42 21.64 0.78
CA HIS A 377 21.03 22.19 2.00
C HIS A 377 21.87 21.17 2.79
N HIS A 378 21.87 19.90 2.36
CA HIS A 378 22.65 18.79 2.91
C HIS A 378 23.66 18.21 1.89
N ARG A 379 23.96 18.95 0.82
CA ARG A 379 24.76 18.46 -0.33
C ARG A 379 26.21 18.10 0.01
N GLN A 380 26.71 18.56 1.15
CA GLN A 380 28.03 18.17 1.66
C GLN A 380 27.98 16.83 2.40
N GLU A 381 26.82 16.43 2.91
CA GLU A 381 26.61 15.19 3.64
C GLU A 381 26.21 14.04 2.71
N ARG A 382 25.35 14.32 1.71
CA ARG A 382 24.83 13.32 0.79
C ARG A 382 24.53 13.88 -0.59
N GLN A 383 24.90 13.10 -1.61
CA GLN A 383 24.72 13.44 -3.04
C GLN A 383 24.06 12.31 -3.84
N HIS A 384 23.31 11.42 -3.17
CA HIS A 384 22.62 10.31 -3.81
C HIS A 384 21.36 9.90 -3.04
N ILE A 385 20.46 9.19 -3.71
CA ILE A 385 19.31 8.49 -3.12
C ILE A 385 19.46 6.99 -3.36
N THR A 386 19.16 6.18 -2.35
CA THR A 386 19.01 4.73 -2.52
C THR A 386 17.58 4.40 -2.94
N VAL A 387 17.43 3.65 -4.02
CA VAL A 387 16.14 3.28 -4.61
C VAL A 387 16.02 1.76 -4.70
N ALA A 388 14.93 1.20 -4.19
CA ALA A 388 14.59 -0.21 -4.37
C ALA A 388 13.76 -0.39 -5.65
N VAL A 389 14.29 -1.06 -6.67
CA VAL A 389 13.71 -1.10 -8.02
C VAL A 389 14.12 -2.36 -8.79
N LYS A 390 13.40 -2.67 -9.87
CA LYS A 390 13.82 -3.63 -10.91
C LYS A 390 14.16 -2.84 -12.18
N ARG A 391 15.32 -3.09 -12.78
CA ARG A 391 15.82 -2.31 -13.94
C ARG A 391 15.64 -3.00 -15.29
N ASN A 392 15.52 -4.33 -15.29
CA ASN A 392 15.30 -5.12 -16.49
C ASN A 392 14.68 -6.48 -16.14
N HIS A 393 14.37 -7.28 -17.16
CA HIS A 393 13.72 -8.58 -16.99
C HIS A 393 14.62 -9.58 -16.25
N ARG A 394 15.91 -9.62 -16.57
CA ARG A 394 16.87 -10.66 -16.14
C ARG A 394 17.38 -10.47 -14.71
N GLU A 395 17.46 -9.23 -14.25
CA GLU A 395 17.92 -8.91 -12.90
C GLU A 395 16.77 -8.94 -11.88
N PRO A 396 17.00 -9.46 -10.66
CA PRO A 396 16.03 -9.31 -9.58
C PRO A 396 15.84 -7.83 -9.20
N ASN A 397 14.76 -7.55 -8.47
CA ASN A 397 14.65 -6.29 -7.72
C ASN A 397 15.87 -6.14 -6.81
N ASN A 398 16.44 -4.94 -6.76
CA ASN A 398 17.60 -4.63 -5.92
C ASN A 398 17.59 -3.16 -5.49
N PHE A 399 18.52 -2.80 -4.61
CA PHE A 399 18.80 -1.43 -4.20
C PHE A 399 19.85 -0.83 -5.13
N VAL A 400 19.54 0.36 -5.66
CA VAL A 400 20.40 1.09 -6.61
C VAL A 400 20.60 2.51 -6.07
N THR A 401 21.83 3.00 -6.20
CA THR A 401 22.18 4.38 -5.86
C THR A 401 21.96 5.28 -7.08
N VAL A 402 21.10 6.28 -6.94
CA VAL A 402 20.86 7.31 -7.96
C VAL A 402 21.59 8.59 -7.53
N PRO A 403 22.63 9.03 -8.26
CA PRO A 403 23.26 10.33 -8.02
C PRO A 403 22.24 11.45 -8.17
N VAL A 404 22.23 12.40 -7.25
CA VAL A 404 21.30 13.53 -7.35
C VAL A 404 21.84 14.60 -8.28
N ILE A 405 20.93 15.29 -8.96
CA ILE A 405 21.22 16.45 -9.80
C ILE A 405 20.74 17.66 -9.02
N PHE A 406 21.62 18.62 -8.72
CA PHE A 406 21.25 19.85 -8.02
C PHE A 406 20.75 20.92 -9.00
N PRO A 407 19.67 21.66 -8.69
CA PRO A 407 19.25 22.78 -9.52
C PRO A 407 20.29 23.90 -9.49
N THR A 408 20.58 24.46 -10.67
CA THR A 408 21.57 25.54 -10.86
C THR A 408 20.94 26.91 -11.05
N THR A 409 19.70 26.96 -11.56
CA THR A 409 18.99 28.20 -11.89
C THR A 409 17.99 28.64 -10.84
N ILE A 410 17.58 27.72 -9.94
CA ILE A 410 16.61 27.98 -8.87
C ILE A 410 17.24 27.50 -7.56
N THR A 411 17.36 28.37 -6.58
CA THR A 411 17.78 27.99 -5.22
C THR A 411 16.58 27.43 -4.47
N PRO A 412 16.56 26.13 -4.10
CA PRO A 412 15.46 25.56 -3.36
C PRO A 412 15.34 26.17 -1.95
N PRO A 413 14.13 26.50 -1.48
CA PRO A 413 13.90 26.81 -0.07
C PRO A 413 14.30 25.66 0.83
N GLN A 414 14.46 25.92 2.13
CA GLN A 414 14.68 24.86 3.10
C GLN A 414 13.49 23.90 3.11
N VAL A 415 13.74 22.61 3.37
CA VAL A 415 12.67 21.59 3.38
C VAL A 415 11.54 21.98 4.33
N LYS A 416 11.86 22.50 5.52
CA LYS A 416 10.88 22.99 6.50
C LYS A 416 9.92 24.05 5.92
N ASP A 417 10.43 24.91 5.04
CA ASP A 417 9.65 26.00 4.43
C ASP A 417 8.84 25.45 3.24
N LEU A 418 9.43 24.55 2.45
CA LEU A 418 8.75 23.86 1.35
C LEU A 418 7.49 23.14 1.85
N VAL A 419 7.60 22.36 2.93
CA VAL A 419 6.48 21.55 3.43
C VAL A 419 5.61 22.26 4.47
N SER A 420 5.91 23.52 4.79
CA SER A 420 5.16 24.29 5.79
C SER A 420 3.67 24.36 5.48
N LYS A 421 2.84 24.24 6.53
CA LYS A 421 1.39 24.40 6.46
C LYS A 421 0.94 25.85 6.69
N GLU A 422 1.87 26.77 6.94
CA GLU A 422 1.55 28.18 7.12
C GLU A 422 1.04 28.79 5.82
N THR A 423 -0.18 29.33 5.83
CA THR A 423 -0.86 29.81 4.62
C THR A 423 -0.07 30.90 3.89
N ASN A 424 0.50 31.86 4.61
CA ASN A 424 1.26 32.97 4.03
C ASN A 424 2.51 32.46 3.30
N LEU A 425 3.27 31.58 3.95
CA LEU A 425 4.49 30.99 3.38
C LEU A 425 4.18 30.03 2.22
N SER A 426 3.13 29.22 2.36
CA SER A 426 2.71 28.30 1.30
C SER A 426 2.26 29.05 0.04
N THR A 427 1.58 30.19 0.21
CA THR A 427 1.12 31.03 -0.90
C THR A 427 2.28 31.75 -1.57
N SER A 428 3.18 32.36 -0.79
CA SER A 428 4.34 33.08 -1.33
C SER A 428 5.31 32.15 -2.07
N LEU A 429 5.42 30.89 -1.64
CA LEU A 429 6.28 29.89 -2.29
C LEU A 429 5.61 29.13 -3.44
N LEU A 430 4.32 29.30 -3.71
CA LEU A 430 3.60 28.48 -4.70
C LEU A 430 4.26 28.53 -6.08
N GLN A 431 4.62 29.71 -6.57
CA GLN A 431 5.28 29.86 -7.88
C GLN A 431 6.63 29.15 -7.91
N CYS A 432 7.43 29.28 -6.84
CA CYS A 432 8.71 28.57 -6.70
C CYS A 432 8.51 27.05 -6.68
N LYS A 433 7.51 26.54 -5.95
CA LYS A 433 7.16 25.12 -5.89
C LYS A 433 6.77 24.57 -7.28
N LEU A 434 6.00 25.34 -8.05
CA LEU A 434 5.63 24.97 -9.42
C LEU A 434 6.83 24.99 -10.38
N GLN A 435 7.74 25.96 -10.26
CA GLN A 435 8.99 25.99 -11.02
C GLN A 435 9.90 24.78 -10.68
N LEU A 436 10.01 24.44 -9.40
CA LEU A 436 10.75 23.25 -8.96
C LEU A 436 10.10 21.95 -9.50
N LEU A 437 8.77 21.83 -9.47
CA LEU A 437 8.07 20.67 -10.02
C LEU A 437 8.29 20.56 -11.53
N ARG A 438 8.20 21.68 -12.27
CA ARG A 438 8.52 21.73 -13.69
C ARG A 438 9.93 21.22 -13.95
N TRP A 439 10.90 21.74 -13.20
CA TRP A 439 12.29 21.34 -13.33
C TRP A 439 12.50 19.85 -13.02
N VAL A 440 11.82 19.29 -12.02
CA VAL A 440 11.81 17.83 -11.75
C VAL A 440 11.31 17.04 -12.96
N CYS A 441 10.32 17.56 -13.70
CA CYS A 441 9.76 16.91 -14.88
C CYS A 441 10.72 16.91 -16.07
N SER A 442 11.22 18.09 -16.48
CA SER A 442 12.06 18.26 -17.68
C SER A 442 12.68 19.65 -17.74
N ASP A 443 13.86 19.77 -18.36
CA ASP A 443 14.50 21.08 -18.66
C ASP A 443 13.93 21.73 -19.93
N ASP A 444 13.35 20.93 -20.83
CA ASP A 444 12.85 21.38 -22.13
C ASP A 444 11.46 22.04 -22.04
N LEU A 445 10.78 21.92 -20.90
CA LEU A 445 9.45 22.50 -20.69
C LEU A 445 9.59 24.02 -20.52
N THR A 446 9.20 24.77 -21.56
CA THR A 446 9.89 26.03 -21.87
C THR A 446 9.31 27.25 -21.16
N GLU A 447 8.03 27.32 -20.77
CA GLU A 447 7.50 28.51 -20.08
C GLU A 447 6.53 28.21 -18.90
N LEU A 448 6.64 28.95 -17.79
CA LEU A 448 5.77 28.79 -16.59
C LEU A 448 4.36 29.34 -16.81
N GLU A 449 4.22 30.32 -17.70
CA GLU A 449 2.96 30.96 -18.08
C GLU A 449 2.02 29.96 -18.75
N GLU A 450 2.57 29.05 -19.55
CA GLU A 450 1.86 27.91 -20.15
C GLU A 450 1.27 26.97 -19.10
N LEU A 451 2.05 26.61 -18.07
CA LEU A 451 1.58 25.75 -16.97
C LEU A 451 0.46 26.39 -16.16
N SER A 452 0.45 27.72 -16.06
CA SER A 452 -0.54 28.47 -15.29
C SER A 452 -1.94 28.42 -15.92
N SER A 453 -2.04 28.07 -17.21
CA SER A 453 -3.31 27.86 -17.92
C SER A 453 -3.97 26.51 -17.65
N ILE A 454 -3.22 25.55 -17.08
CA ILE A 454 -3.71 24.20 -16.81
C ILE A 454 -4.44 24.20 -15.45
N PRO A 455 -5.66 23.65 -15.37
CA PRO A 455 -6.33 23.45 -14.09
C PRO A 455 -5.43 22.68 -13.11
N PRO A 456 -5.31 23.11 -11.84
CA PRO A 456 -4.45 22.45 -10.85
C PRO A 456 -4.62 20.92 -10.79
N SER A 457 -5.87 20.46 -10.88
CA SER A 457 -6.24 19.04 -10.85
C SER A 457 -5.77 18.22 -12.06
N LEU A 458 -5.40 18.88 -13.16
CA LEU A 458 -4.91 18.24 -14.39
C LEU A 458 -3.41 18.44 -14.62
N LEU A 459 -2.75 19.32 -13.85
CA LEU A 459 -1.33 19.66 -14.04
C LEU A 459 -0.44 18.41 -14.05
N LEU A 460 -0.57 17.53 -13.05
CA LEU A 460 0.26 16.32 -12.98
C LEU A 460 -0.04 15.36 -14.14
N THR A 461 -1.29 15.27 -14.60
CA THR A 461 -1.64 14.49 -15.79
C THR A 461 -0.86 14.99 -16.99
N VAL A 462 -0.88 16.30 -17.25
CA VAL A 462 -0.16 16.90 -18.39
C VAL A 462 1.34 16.67 -18.28
N LEU A 463 1.93 16.83 -17.09
CA LEU A 463 3.36 16.58 -16.87
C LEU A 463 3.75 15.11 -17.09
N VAL A 464 2.93 14.16 -16.63
CA VAL A 464 3.12 12.72 -16.89
C VAL A 464 3.10 12.45 -18.39
N LEU A 465 2.11 13.00 -19.11
CA LEU A 465 1.99 12.83 -20.55
C LEU A 465 3.15 13.47 -21.31
N TYR A 466 3.61 14.65 -20.89
CA TYR A 466 4.79 15.30 -21.45
C TYR A 466 6.01 14.41 -21.30
N ARG A 467 6.25 13.86 -20.10
CA ARG A 467 7.35 12.96 -19.82
C ARG A 467 7.30 11.70 -20.69
N LEU A 468 6.14 11.07 -20.80
CA LEU A 468 5.95 9.89 -21.65
C LEU A 468 6.15 10.20 -23.15
N ARG A 469 5.78 11.40 -23.61
CA ARG A 469 6.02 11.85 -24.99
C ARG A 469 7.49 12.13 -25.25
N GLN A 470 8.18 12.76 -24.30
CA GLN A 470 9.62 13.04 -24.36
C GLN A 470 10.44 11.76 -24.53
N TYR A 471 10.04 10.66 -23.91
CA TYR A 471 10.70 9.35 -24.03
C TYR A 471 10.18 8.49 -25.20
N GLY A 472 9.33 9.05 -26.08
CA GLY A 472 8.74 8.30 -27.19
C GLY A 472 7.83 7.13 -26.78
N THR A 473 7.46 7.05 -25.49
CA THR A 473 6.75 5.92 -24.89
C THR A 473 5.29 5.82 -25.37
N ILE A 474 4.67 6.96 -25.66
CA ILE A 474 3.25 7.05 -26.05
C ILE A 474 3.06 7.82 -27.35
N ARG A 475 1.99 7.48 -28.08
CA ARG A 475 1.53 8.16 -29.30
C ARG A 475 0.69 9.39 -28.93
N ILE A 476 0.56 10.33 -29.86
CA ILE A 476 -0.18 11.57 -29.58
C ILE A 476 -1.65 11.33 -29.19
N PHE A 477 -2.33 10.41 -29.90
CA PHE A 477 -3.73 10.10 -29.59
C PHE A 477 -3.90 9.43 -28.22
N GLU A 478 -2.87 8.70 -27.75
CA GLU A 478 -2.89 8.05 -26.44
C GLU A 478 -2.78 9.08 -25.32
N ALA A 479 -1.92 10.08 -25.53
CA ALA A 479 -1.83 11.23 -24.64
C ALA A 479 -3.16 12.01 -24.60
N ASP A 480 -3.75 12.27 -25.77
CA ASP A 480 -5.04 12.95 -25.88
C ASP A 480 -6.17 12.18 -25.18
N LEU A 481 -6.21 10.86 -25.36
CA LEU A 481 -7.22 10.02 -24.74
C LEU A 481 -7.06 9.99 -23.21
N LEU A 482 -5.83 9.85 -22.71
CA LEU A 482 -5.56 9.88 -21.27
C LEU A 482 -5.93 11.23 -20.65
N LEU A 483 -5.61 12.34 -21.32
CA LEU A 483 -6.00 13.68 -20.85
C LEU A 483 -7.52 13.86 -20.89
N LEU A 484 -8.21 13.37 -21.93
CA LEU A 484 -9.66 13.44 -22.04
C LEU A 484 -10.34 12.68 -20.89
N ILE A 485 -9.88 11.46 -20.60
CA ILE A 485 -10.40 10.67 -19.48
C ILE A 485 -10.11 11.36 -18.16
N ALA A 486 -8.91 11.91 -17.98
CA ALA A 486 -8.58 12.66 -16.78
C ALA A 486 -9.51 13.85 -16.58
N HIS A 487 -9.80 14.61 -17.64
CA HIS A 487 -10.78 15.69 -17.59
C HIS A 487 -12.18 15.18 -17.22
N GLN A 488 -12.67 14.13 -17.88
CA GLN A 488 -13.99 13.54 -17.62
C GLN A 488 -14.14 12.99 -16.20
N VAL A 489 -13.11 12.32 -15.68
CA VAL A 489 -13.06 11.83 -14.30
C VAL A 489 -12.98 12.99 -13.32
N THR A 490 -12.22 14.04 -13.63
CA THR A 490 -12.07 15.19 -12.71
C THR A 490 -13.36 15.97 -12.60
N MET A 491 -14.06 16.15 -13.72
CA MET A 491 -15.32 16.91 -13.82
C MET A 491 -16.58 16.04 -13.60
N ASP A 492 -16.43 14.77 -13.21
CA ASP A 492 -17.52 13.81 -12.97
C ASP A 492 -18.54 13.73 -14.15
N LEU A 493 -18.04 13.70 -15.40
CA LEU A 493 -18.86 13.78 -16.63
C LEU A 493 -19.46 12.42 -17.08
N PHE A 494 -19.28 11.37 -16.31
CA PHE A 494 -19.85 10.05 -16.56
C PHE A 494 -20.01 9.27 -15.26
N ASP A 495 -20.82 8.22 -15.28
CA ASP A 495 -20.94 7.27 -14.17
C ASP A 495 -20.02 6.05 -14.41
N PRO A 496 -18.98 5.84 -13.58
CA PRO A 496 -18.16 4.64 -13.64
C PRO A 496 -18.95 3.33 -13.49
N ALA A 497 -20.10 3.33 -12.81
CA ALA A 497 -20.90 2.12 -12.63
C ALA A 497 -21.53 1.61 -13.93
N GLU A 498 -21.74 2.50 -14.91
CA GLU A 498 -22.40 2.20 -16.19
C GLU A 498 -21.42 1.84 -17.31
N GLU A 499 -20.11 1.89 -17.05
CA GLU A 499 -19.09 1.54 -18.05
C GLU A 499 -19.07 0.02 -18.32
N PRO A 500 -19.24 -0.43 -19.58
CA PRO A 500 -19.27 -1.84 -19.90
C PRO A 500 -17.87 -2.46 -19.86
N TYR A 501 -17.78 -3.73 -19.45
CA TYR A 501 -16.54 -4.48 -19.51
C TYR A 501 -16.16 -4.80 -20.97
N PRO A 502 -14.89 -4.60 -21.37
CA PRO A 502 -14.42 -5.05 -22.66
C PRO A 502 -14.34 -6.59 -22.69
N GLN A 503 -14.75 -7.21 -23.79
CA GLN A 503 -14.66 -8.67 -23.94
C GLN A 503 -13.20 -9.19 -23.88
N ARG A 504 -12.27 -8.39 -24.40
CA ARG A 504 -10.82 -8.66 -24.44
C ARG A 504 -10.05 -7.38 -24.21
N LEU A 505 -8.91 -7.49 -23.56
CA LEU A 505 -8.00 -6.37 -23.36
C LEU A 505 -7.02 -6.25 -24.53
N ILE A 506 -6.69 -5.01 -24.89
CA ILE A 506 -5.63 -4.70 -25.85
C ILE A 506 -4.34 -4.54 -25.04
N SER A 507 -3.31 -5.35 -25.33
CA SER A 507 -2.07 -5.39 -24.56
C SER A 507 -1.42 -4.02 -24.37
N ARG A 508 -1.31 -3.23 -25.46
CA ARG A 508 -0.77 -1.87 -25.41
C ARG A 508 -1.57 -0.97 -24.47
N ALA A 509 -2.91 -0.97 -24.58
CA ALA A 509 -3.76 -0.19 -23.69
C ALA A 509 -3.61 -0.65 -22.23
N PHE A 510 -3.60 -1.96 -21.99
CA PHE A 510 -3.45 -2.53 -20.66
C PHE A 510 -2.17 -2.03 -19.98
N GLN A 511 -1.02 -2.22 -20.62
CA GLN A 511 0.27 -1.78 -20.08
C GLN A 511 0.34 -0.24 -19.91
N LEU A 512 -0.17 0.51 -20.89
CA LEU A 512 -0.19 1.98 -20.84
C LEU A 512 -1.01 2.50 -19.65
N GLY A 513 -2.18 1.92 -19.39
CA GLY A 513 -3.04 2.33 -18.28
C GLY A 513 -2.33 2.24 -16.92
N PHE A 514 -1.60 1.14 -16.68
CA PHE A 514 -0.84 0.96 -15.45
C PHE A 514 0.44 1.81 -15.41
N LEU A 515 1.12 1.97 -16.54
CA LEU A 515 2.29 2.84 -16.66
C LEU A 515 1.93 4.29 -16.31
N PHE A 516 0.84 4.80 -16.87
CA PHE A 516 0.31 6.14 -16.58
C PHE A 516 0.06 6.31 -15.07
N GLN A 517 -0.67 5.38 -14.46
CA GLN A 517 -0.97 5.44 -13.02
C GLN A 517 0.30 5.40 -12.15
N LYS A 518 1.30 4.59 -12.52
CA LYS A 518 2.57 4.51 -11.79
C LYS A 518 3.37 5.79 -11.88
N LEU A 519 3.51 6.37 -13.08
CA LEU A 519 4.16 7.68 -13.23
C LEU A 519 3.39 8.76 -12.47
N TYR A 520 2.06 8.80 -12.59
CA TYR A 520 1.24 9.75 -11.84
C TYR A 520 1.49 9.66 -10.34
N ALA A 521 1.59 8.44 -9.79
CA ALA A 521 1.91 8.24 -8.37
C ALA A 521 3.31 8.77 -7.99
N HIS A 522 4.30 8.73 -8.89
CA HIS A 522 5.59 9.38 -8.69
C HIS A 522 5.46 10.91 -8.69
N PHE A 523 4.80 11.48 -9.69
CA PHE A 523 4.57 12.92 -9.79
C PHE A 523 3.79 13.47 -8.59
N ALA A 524 2.72 12.80 -8.15
CA ALA A 524 1.95 13.19 -6.98
C ALA A 524 2.79 13.14 -5.69
N ARG A 525 3.70 12.16 -5.58
CA ARG A 525 4.65 12.07 -4.47
C ARG A 525 5.65 13.23 -4.48
N PHE A 526 6.21 13.58 -5.65
CA PHE A 526 7.15 14.68 -5.78
C PHE A 526 6.47 16.04 -5.54
N ALA A 527 5.26 16.23 -6.08
CA ALA A 527 4.43 17.40 -5.78
C ALA A 527 4.17 17.55 -4.27
N LYS A 528 3.83 16.45 -3.58
CA LYS A 528 3.68 16.45 -2.12
C LYS A 528 4.99 16.80 -1.39
N ALA A 529 6.12 16.29 -1.87
CA ALA A 529 7.46 16.55 -1.31
C ALA A 529 7.87 18.02 -1.42
N LEU A 530 7.44 18.68 -2.49
CA LEU A 530 7.59 20.13 -2.71
C LEU A 530 6.54 20.95 -1.94
N GLY A 531 5.64 20.31 -1.20
CA GLY A 531 4.59 20.96 -0.42
C GLY A 531 3.50 21.62 -1.27
N LEU A 532 3.18 21.06 -2.44
CA LEU A 532 2.04 21.52 -3.22
C LEU A 532 0.70 21.16 -2.55
N PRO A 533 -0.30 22.07 -2.61
CA PRO A 533 -1.64 21.83 -2.08
C PRO A 533 -2.34 20.62 -2.72
N GLU A 534 -3.37 20.08 -2.05
CA GLU A 534 -4.05 18.86 -2.50
C GLU A 534 -4.70 18.98 -3.89
N GLU A 535 -5.16 20.18 -4.26
CA GLU A 535 -5.78 20.46 -5.56
C GLU A 535 -4.84 20.21 -6.74
N TYR A 536 -3.51 20.34 -6.54
CA TYR A 536 -2.49 20.03 -7.54
C TYR A 536 -2.10 18.56 -7.58
N ARG A 537 -2.57 17.76 -6.61
CA ARG A 537 -2.23 16.34 -6.49
C ARG A 537 -3.47 15.51 -6.14
N PRO A 538 -4.54 15.60 -6.94
CA PRO A 538 -5.69 14.73 -6.74
C PRO A 538 -5.26 13.27 -6.95
N THR A 539 -6.09 12.34 -6.53
CA THR A 539 -5.93 10.94 -6.89
C THR A 539 -5.87 10.82 -8.42
N ALA A 540 -5.09 9.86 -8.93
CA ALA A 540 -4.91 9.67 -10.38
C ALA A 540 -6.27 9.70 -11.10
N PRO A 541 -6.51 10.71 -11.97
CA PRO A 541 -7.79 10.87 -12.63
C PRO A 541 -7.87 9.88 -13.80
N TYR A 542 -8.12 8.61 -13.49
CA TYR A 542 -8.12 7.51 -14.45
C TYR A 542 -9.30 6.57 -14.19
N ASP A 543 -9.95 6.13 -15.27
CA ASP A 543 -10.92 5.05 -15.27
C ASP A 543 -10.55 4.02 -16.33
N GLY A 544 -10.26 2.81 -15.86
CA GLY A 544 -9.77 1.72 -16.70
C GLY A 544 -10.76 1.22 -17.74
N LEU A 545 -12.03 1.04 -17.36
CA LEU A 545 -13.05 0.54 -18.29
C LEU A 545 -13.27 1.53 -19.41
N ARG A 546 -13.45 2.80 -19.04
CA ARG A 546 -13.61 3.88 -20.01
C ARG A 546 -12.41 4.00 -20.94
N PHE A 547 -11.19 3.91 -20.40
CA PHE A 547 -9.98 3.92 -21.21
C PHE A 547 -9.95 2.80 -22.25
N HIS A 548 -10.20 1.56 -21.84
CA HIS A 548 -10.21 0.43 -22.77
C HIS A 548 -11.32 0.54 -23.83
N ASN A 549 -12.51 1.00 -23.43
CA ASN A 549 -13.64 1.19 -24.33
C ASN A 549 -13.33 2.24 -25.40
N HIS A 550 -12.82 3.41 -24.98
CA HIS A 550 -12.47 4.49 -25.90
C HIS A 550 -11.22 4.18 -26.73
N TYR A 551 -10.21 3.51 -26.17
CA TYR A 551 -8.98 3.18 -26.88
C TYR A 551 -9.26 2.34 -28.13
N ARG A 552 -10.16 1.35 -28.02
CA ARG A 552 -10.59 0.53 -29.17
C ARG A 552 -11.26 1.36 -30.27
N VAL A 553 -12.12 2.29 -29.88
CA VAL A 553 -12.81 3.20 -30.81
C VAL A 553 -11.79 4.13 -31.48
N TRP A 554 -10.91 4.75 -30.71
CA TRP A 554 -9.91 5.69 -31.20
C TRP A 554 -8.83 5.05 -32.07
N CYS A 555 -8.50 3.76 -31.84
CA CYS A 555 -7.63 3.01 -32.74
C CYS A 555 -8.28 2.66 -34.08
N SER A 556 -9.61 2.64 -34.17
CA SER A 556 -10.34 2.26 -35.39
C SER A 556 -10.92 3.46 -36.15
N MET A 557 -10.84 4.67 -35.58
CA MET A 557 -11.37 5.88 -36.19
C MET A 557 -10.30 6.97 -36.34
N ARG A 558 -10.56 7.94 -37.23
CA ARG A 558 -9.77 9.16 -37.29
C ARG A 558 -10.20 10.11 -36.17
N VAL A 559 -9.26 10.49 -35.30
CA VAL A 559 -9.51 11.45 -34.22
C VAL A 559 -9.59 12.86 -34.79
N GLU A 560 -10.81 13.36 -34.98
CA GLU A 560 -11.10 14.74 -35.40
C GLU A 560 -10.98 15.77 -34.27
N PRO A 561 -10.75 17.08 -34.58
CA PRO A 561 -10.55 18.13 -33.59
C PRO A 561 -11.67 18.27 -32.53
N HIS A 562 -12.92 18.01 -32.91
CA HIS A 562 -14.06 18.11 -31.98
C HIS A 562 -14.02 17.04 -30.87
N HIS A 563 -13.38 15.89 -31.09
CA HIS A 563 -13.23 14.85 -30.06
C HIS A 563 -12.30 15.28 -28.91
N ILE A 564 -11.42 16.25 -29.17
CA ILE A 564 -10.43 16.76 -28.19
C ILE A 564 -10.67 18.25 -27.85
N GLY A 565 -11.77 18.84 -28.32
CA GLY A 565 -12.03 20.27 -28.15
C GLY A 565 -12.02 20.74 -26.70
N THR A 566 -12.51 19.91 -25.78
CA THR A 566 -12.55 20.23 -24.33
C THR A 566 -11.18 20.24 -23.66
N ILE A 567 -10.15 19.65 -24.28
CA ILE A 567 -8.80 19.55 -23.72
C ILE A 567 -7.74 20.27 -24.57
N ALA A 568 -8.14 20.90 -25.67
CA ALA A 568 -7.24 21.40 -26.71
C ALA A 568 -6.15 22.35 -26.16
N ASN A 569 -6.51 23.19 -25.19
CA ASN A 569 -5.64 24.19 -24.60
C ASN A 569 -4.57 23.62 -23.66
N TRP A 570 -4.66 22.34 -23.28
CA TRP A 570 -3.75 21.73 -22.29
C TRP A 570 -2.81 20.68 -22.91
N ARG A 571 -2.74 20.62 -24.24
CA ARG A 571 -1.98 19.62 -25.00
C ARG A 571 -0.48 19.96 -25.12
N PHE A 572 0.14 20.45 -24.05
CA PHE A 572 1.55 20.87 -24.04
C PHE A 572 2.54 19.76 -24.40
N TYR A 573 2.16 18.50 -24.17
CA TYR A 573 2.92 17.31 -24.55
C TYR A 573 3.03 17.09 -26.07
N LYS A 574 2.31 17.86 -26.91
CA LYS A 574 2.44 17.80 -28.37
C LYS A 574 3.80 18.30 -28.85
N ASP A 575 4.38 19.26 -28.10
CA ASP A 575 5.63 19.95 -28.43
C ASP A 575 6.85 19.31 -27.73
N ALA A 576 6.64 18.20 -27.01
CA ALA A 576 7.71 17.48 -26.34
C ALA A 576 8.74 16.95 -27.36
N LYS A 577 9.98 17.42 -27.24
CA LYS A 577 11.11 16.92 -28.04
C LYS A 577 11.45 15.51 -27.59
N GLN A 578 11.57 14.59 -28.55
CA GLN A 578 11.95 13.21 -28.26
C GLN A 578 13.44 13.14 -27.89
N GLN A 579 13.75 12.44 -26.80
CA GLN A 579 15.11 12.17 -26.34
C GLN A 579 15.71 10.93 -27.00
#